data_AF-A0A0D2IVA7-F1
#
_entry.id   AF-A0A0D2IVA7-F1
#
_cell.length_a   1.000
_cell.length_b   1.000
_cell.length_c   1.000
_cell.angle_alpha   90.00
_cell.angle_beta   90.00
_cell.angle_gamma   90.00
#
_symmetry.space_group_name_H-M   'P 1'
#
loop_
_entity.id
_entity.type
_entity.pdbx_description
1 polymer ?
#
loop_
_entity_poly.entity_id
_entity_poly.type
_entity_poly.pdbx_seq_one_letter_code
_entity_poly.pdbx_strand_id
1 'polypeptide(L)'
;MGATSMSPAERLRAQLADPNFLTVALGVYDGVQTVGTSVKAEFANLSQGISARTALETNPPALYMSGAATAASMLGQPDLGIATQEHFIQNLNMLTSIAGNTPVIADADTGFGSVLNIARTVECYERAGTAALHIEDQVMPKRCGHLKGKEIVSREEWRARLKAAVSARSGKPSAPLIIARTDSIQGHGLDEAIERIRIAGEVGVEIGFVEALLTKEDAVRAVRELAPMPLVLNLPTHGATPDFTNAEAKEMGFRITWHPLAGAVSAVHALRNAYGEVMNKGTDVATAQGMGPREFFQVMGLGDAIAFEKKITGGPLYVLVTLYLLGRLLSVRYLTPLRRVPGPWLASITRLWKVQKAFAGDMQWVNIDLHKRYGPIVRIAPDEVSTDDPGESLKVIYGHGSQYKKARWYEASDAPGDYSLFTDANIQRHAHDRRMVAAGFSMTALMEMEGFVSNCVAIFETRLDEFADQKEPIDMGNWLQCYAFDVIGEITFARRFGFLDRGKDVGNIMKALDGFLSYSAKWAWS
;
A
#
# COMPACT_ATOMS: atom_id res chain seq x y z
N MET A 1 1.71 -7.68 20.12
CA MET A 1 2.47 -6.46 20.49
C MET A 1 3.21 -6.80 21.77
N GLY A 2 4.51 -7.05 21.72
CA GLY A 2 5.23 -7.63 22.86
C GLY A 2 6.72 -7.79 22.59
N ALA A 3 7.41 -6.64 22.59
CA ALA A 3 8.84 -6.39 22.82
C ALA A 3 9.05 -4.96 22.32
N THR A 4 9.08 -3.97 23.22
CA THR A 4 9.58 -2.63 22.89
C THR A 4 11.03 -2.79 22.45
N SER A 5 11.24 -2.91 21.15
CA SER A 5 12.55 -3.21 20.56
C SER A 5 13.42 -1.97 20.68
N MET A 6 14.34 -1.99 21.65
CA MET A 6 15.44 -1.03 21.73
C MET A 6 16.04 -0.83 20.33
N SER A 7 16.23 0.42 19.94
CA SER A 7 16.92 0.77 18.70
C SER A 7 18.35 0.21 18.70
N PRO A 8 18.98 0.07 17.53
CA PRO A 8 20.38 -0.38 17.43
C PRO A 8 21.34 0.42 18.32
N ALA A 9 21.16 1.74 18.42
CA ALA A 9 21.96 2.61 19.28
C ALA A 9 21.71 2.36 20.78
N GLU A 10 20.45 2.18 21.20
CA GLU A 10 20.12 1.82 22.59
C GLU A 10 20.69 0.45 22.98
N ARG A 11 20.67 -0.52 22.06
CA ARG A 11 21.29 -1.83 22.27
C ARG A 11 22.80 -1.73 22.46
N LEU A 12 23.49 -0.93 21.64
CA LEU A 12 24.92 -0.70 21.80
C LEU A 12 25.23 0.00 23.14
N ARG A 13 24.43 1.00 23.54
CA ARG A 13 24.56 1.62 24.88
C ARG A 13 24.39 0.60 26.00
N ALA A 14 23.40 -0.29 25.91
CA ALA A 14 23.17 -1.34 26.90
C ALA A 14 24.34 -2.34 26.97
N GLN A 15 24.91 -2.73 25.82
CA GLN A 15 26.12 -3.57 25.76
C GLN A 15 27.32 -2.89 26.43
N LEU A 16 27.50 -1.59 26.19
CA LEU A 16 28.61 -0.82 26.76
C LEU A 16 28.45 -0.56 28.26
N ALA A 17 27.21 -0.47 28.76
CA ALA A 17 26.90 -0.29 30.17
C ALA A 17 27.26 -1.50 31.05
N ASP A 18 27.33 -2.72 30.49
CA ASP A 18 27.84 -3.90 31.21
C ASP A 18 29.36 -3.99 31.10
N PRO A 19 30.15 -3.64 32.14
CA PRO A 19 31.61 -3.60 32.08
C PRO A 19 32.27 -4.97 31.79
N ASN A 20 31.52 -6.08 31.86
CA ASN A 20 32.00 -7.42 31.53
C ASN A 20 31.66 -7.87 30.10
N PHE A 21 30.84 -7.11 29.36
CA PHE A 21 30.44 -7.46 28.00
C PHE A 21 31.42 -6.89 26.97
N LEU A 22 31.98 -7.74 26.08
CA LEU A 22 32.78 -7.27 24.95
C LEU A 22 31.90 -7.23 23.70
N THR A 23 31.78 -6.07 23.07
CA THR A 23 31.08 -5.93 21.79
C THR A 23 32.02 -6.32 20.66
N VAL A 24 31.86 -7.54 20.15
CA VAL A 24 32.60 -8.01 18.96
C VAL A 24 31.79 -7.65 17.71
N ALA A 25 32.35 -6.78 16.87
CA ALA A 25 31.73 -6.37 15.61
C ALA A 25 32.42 -7.03 14.40
N LEU A 26 31.64 -7.73 13.58
CA LEU A 26 32.16 -8.38 12.37
C LEU A 26 32.21 -7.38 11.22
N GLY A 27 33.37 -7.25 10.57
CA GLY A 27 33.55 -6.39 9.40
C GLY A 27 32.76 -6.90 8.20
N VAL A 28 31.76 -6.13 7.80
CA VAL A 28 30.89 -6.37 6.65
C VAL A 28 31.06 -5.24 5.64
N TYR A 29 30.88 -5.55 4.37
CA TYR A 29 31.22 -4.64 3.27
C TYR A 29 30.10 -4.46 2.26
N ASP A 30 29.04 -5.28 2.34
CA ASP A 30 27.94 -5.31 1.39
C ASP A 30 26.62 -5.83 2.01
N GLY A 31 25.44 -5.47 1.45
CA GLY A 31 24.09 -5.76 1.96
C GLY A 31 22.98 -5.81 0.88
N VAL A 32 21.80 -6.45 1.07
CA VAL A 32 20.64 -6.42 0.16
C VAL A 32 19.57 -5.49 0.73
N GLN A 33 19.10 -4.52 -0.04
CA GLN A 33 17.88 -3.76 0.28
C GLN A 33 16.64 -4.56 -0.18
N THR A 34 15.75 -4.93 0.74
CA THR A 34 14.39 -5.37 0.37
C THR A 34 13.53 -4.14 0.12
N VAL A 35 13.56 -3.59 -1.10
CA VAL A 35 12.64 -2.52 -1.50
C VAL A 35 11.31 -3.14 -1.91
N GLY A 36 10.24 -2.76 -1.20
CA GLY A 36 8.88 -3.03 -1.62
C GLY A 36 8.57 -2.35 -2.95
N THR A 37 8.31 -3.16 -3.97
CA THR A 37 7.60 -2.88 -5.23
C THR A 37 7.94 -1.59 -6.01
N SER A 38 8.44 -1.84 -7.23
CA SER A 38 8.19 -1.14 -8.52
C SER A 38 9.39 -0.48 -9.21
N VAL A 39 9.85 -1.21 -10.25
CA VAL A 39 10.32 -0.77 -11.59
C VAL A 39 11.64 0.02 -11.72
N LYS A 40 12.63 -0.71 -12.27
CA LYS A 40 13.75 -0.34 -13.19
C LYS A 40 14.73 0.76 -12.77
N ALA A 41 15.97 0.35 -12.47
CA ALA A 41 17.18 0.79 -13.18
C ALA A 41 18.42 -0.05 -12.78
N GLU A 42 19.23 -0.34 -13.81
CA GLU A 42 20.68 -0.64 -13.83
C GLU A 42 21.27 -1.93 -13.23
N PHE A 43 21.75 -2.76 -14.15
CA PHE A 43 22.73 -3.83 -13.96
C PHE A 43 24.09 -3.23 -13.55
N ALA A 44 24.34 -3.14 -12.25
CA ALA A 44 25.68 -3.16 -11.64
C ALA A 44 25.52 -3.23 -10.12
N ASN A 45 25.16 -4.39 -9.53
CA ASN A 45 25.17 -4.66 -8.07
C ASN A 45 24.99 -6.16 -7.78
N LEU A 46 25.73 -7.04 -8.46
CA LEU A 46 25.55 -8.50 -8.34
C LEU A 46 26.11 -9.13 -7.05
N SER A 47 26.68 -8.33 -6.14
CA SER A 47 27.24 -8.79 -4.86
C SER A 47 27.09 -7.69 -3.79
N GLN A 48 25.85 -7.24 -3.61
CA GLN A 48 25.49 -6.43 -2.46
C GLN A 48 24.61 -7.29 -1.55
N GLY A 49 25.11 -7.74 -0.40
CA GLY A 49 24.31 -8.61 0.48
C GLY A 49 25.03 -9.46 1.47
N ILE A 50 26.10 -10.05 0.96
CA ILE A 50 26.42 -11.42 1.28
C ILE A 50 27.16 -11.44 2.60
N SER A 51 28.10 -10.51 2.81
CA SER A 51 28.83 -10.40 4.07
C SER A 51 27.93 -10.08 5.25
N ALA A 52 26.95 -9.18 5.11
CA ALA A 52 26.01 -8.89 6.19
C ALA A 52 25.10 -10.07 6.52
N ARG A 53 24.50 -10.71 5.52
CA ARG A 53 23.62 -11.88 5.73
C ARG A 53 24.36 -13.04 6.38
N THR A 54 25.54 -13.38 5.87
CA THR A 54 26.39 -14.45 6.43
C THR A 54 26.90 -14.11 7.83
N ALA A 55 27.27 -12.86 8.11
CA ALA A 55 27.64 -12.43 9.44
C ALA A 55 26.47 -12.58 10.43
N LEU A 56 25.24 -12.24 10.04
CA LEU A 56 24.07 -12.33 10.92
C LEU A 56 23.70 -13.77 11.31
N GLU A 57 24.04 -14.77 10.50
CA GLU A 57 23.85 -16.19 10.85
C GLU A 57 24.61 -16.59 12.12
N THR A 58 25.69 -15.87 12.46
CA THR A 58 26.46 -16.10 13.70
C THR A 58 25.91 -15.35 14.92
N ASN A 59 24.78 -14.65 14.79
CA ASN A 59 24.18 -13.79 15.82
C ASN A 59 25.17 -12.84 16.51
N PRO A 60 25.91 -11.99 15.76
CA PRO A 60 26.98 -11.18 16.32
C PRO A 60 26.40 -10.06 17.22
N PRO A 61 27.14 -9.64 18.27
CA PRO A 61 26.74 -8.49 19.10
C PRO A 61 26.56 -7.20 18.30
N ALA A 62 27.37 -7.01 17.25
CA ALA A 62 27.31 -5.87 16.35
C ALA A 62 27.92 -6.23 14.97
N LEU A 63 27.66 -5.39 13.97
CA LEU A 63 28.33 -5.38 12.68
C LEU A 63 29.17 -4.12 12.55
N TYR A 64 30.25 -4.18 11.77
CA TYR A 64 31.10 -3.02 11.48
C TYR A 64 31.14 -2.75 9.97
N MET A 65 30.72 -1.57 9.54
CA MET A 65 30.88 -1.11 8.16
C MET A 65 32.26 -0.49 8.00
N SER A 66 33.17 -1.24 7.39
CA SER A 66 34.55 -0.81 7.12
C SER A 66 34.61 0.16 5.94
N GLY A 67 35.30 1.31 6.09
CA GLY A 67 35.52 2.25 5.00
C GLY A 67 36.38 1.66 3.88
N ALA A 68 37.44 0.93 4.23
CA ALA A 68 38.28 0.24 3.26
C ALA A 68 37.51 -0.82 2.46
N ALA A 69 36.66 -1.59 3.14
CA ALA A 69 35.86 -2.60 2.47
C ALA A 69 34.71 -1.99 1.65
N THR A 70 34.18 -0.83 2.08
CA THR A 70 33.23 -0.03 1.29
C THR A 70 33.88 0.47 0.00
N ALA A 71 35.08 1.04 0.05
CA ALA A 71 35.81 1.47 -1.14
C ALA A 71 36.09 0.29 -2.10
N ALA A 72 36.51 -0.86 -1.55
CA ALA A 72 36.78 -2.05 -2.33
C ALA A 72 35.51 -2.62 -2.99
N SER A 73 34.41 -2.74 -2.26
CA SER A 73 33.18 -3.37 -2.74
C SER A 73 32.35 -2.45 -3.64
N MET A 74 32.27 -1.16 -3.31
CA MET A 74 31.45 -0.21 -4.07
C MET A 74 32.17 0.30 -5.33
N LEU A 75 33.49 0.40 -5.30
CA LEU A 75 34.28 1.04 -6.37
C LEU A 75 35.35 0.15 -6.98
N GLY A 76 35.68 -0.99 -6.37
CA GLY A 76 36.86 -1.76 -6.77
C GLY A 76 38.19 -1.01 -6.53
N GLN A 77 38.20 -0.07 -5.58
CA GLN A 77 39.32 0.85 -5.34
C GLN A 77 39.97 0.62 -3.97
N PRO A 78 41.26 0.95 -3.81
CA PRO A 78 41.93 0.94 -2.52
C PRO A 78 41.43 2.08 -1.60
N ASP A 79 41.69 1.92 -0.30
CA ASP A 79 41.31 2.90 0.73
C ASP A 79 42.26 4.10 0.78
N LEU A 80 42.03 5.04 -0.14
CA LEU A 80 42.81 6.27 -0.31
C LEU A 80 41.93 7.52 -0.33
N GLY A 81 40.78 7.48 0.38
CA GLY A 81 39.83 8.59 0.40
C GLY A 81 39.09 8.83 -0.93
N ILE A 82 39.04 7.82 -1.80
CA ILE A 82 38.35 7.88 -3.11
C ILE A 82 36.83 7.78 -2.93
N ALA A 83 36.39 6.95 -1.99
CA ALA A 83 34.97 6.78 -1.69
C ALA A 83 34.38 8.07 -1.09
N THR A 84 33.22 8.48 -1.60
CA THR A 84 32.54 9.70 -1.19
C THR A 84 31.54 9.40 -0.08
N GLN A 85 31.04 10.46 0.56
CA GLN A 85 29.97 10.39 1.55
C GLN A 85 28.76 9.56 1.06
N GLU A 86 28.39 9.69 -0.22
CA GLU A 86 27.24 9.00 -0.79
C GLU A 86 27.47 7.48 -0.86
N HIS A 87 28.67 7.02 -1.23
CA HIS A 87 28.97 5.59 -1.25
C HIS A 87 28.85 4.97 0.15
N PHE A 88 29.28 5.69 1.18
CA PHE A 88 29.14 5.24 2.56
C PHE A 88 27.69 5.25 3.04
N ILE A 89 26.92 6.31 2.76
CA ILE A 89 25.50 6.39 3.13
C ILE A 89 24.70 5.28 2.43
N GLN A 90 24.94 5.05 1.14
CA GLN A 90 24.28 3.99 0.38
C GLN A 90 24.58 2.62 1.00
N ASN A 91 25.85 2.34 1.33
CA ASN A 91 26.23 1.09 1.97
C ASN A 91 25.59 0.95 3.36
N LEU A 92 25.58 2.02 4.14
CA LEU A 92 25.03 2.03 5.49
C LEU A 92 23.52 1.79 5.52
N ASN A 93 22.74 2.47 4.66
CA ASN A 93 21.28 2.27 4.56
C ASN A 93 20.93 0.82 4.28
N MET A 94 21.70 0.19 3.42
CA MET A 94 21.55 -1.19 3.02
C MET A 94 21.89 -2.14 4.17
N LEU A 95 23.03 -1.94 4.85
CA LEU A 95 23.45 -2.76 5.99
C LEU A 95 22.47 -2.68 7.17
N THR A 96 22.06 -1.48 7.54
CA THR A 96 21.11 -1.23 8.64
C THR A 96 19.74 -1.85 8.36
N SER A 97 19.26 -1.79 7.11
CA SER A 97 17.99 -2.41 6.70
C SER A 97 17.98 -3.94 6.89
N ILE A 98 19.13 -4.61 6.68
CA ILE A 98 19.27 -6.06 6.84
C ILE A 98 19.49 -6.43 8.30
N ALA A 99 20.33 -5.66 8.99
CA ALA A 99 20.69 -5.90 10.38
C ALA A 99 19.48 -5.81 11.32
N GLY A 100 18.45 -5.05 10.93
CA GLY A 100 17.24 -4.87 11.73
C GLY A 100 17.58 -4.21 13.06
N ASN A 101 17.56 -4.99 14.15
CA ASN A 101 17.89 -4.51 15.49
C ASN A 101 19.36 -4.77 15.91
N THR A 102 20.16 -5.44 15.07
CA THR A 102 21.59 -5.65 15.36
C THR A 102 22.35 -4.33 15.18
N PRO A 103 23.13 -3.86 16.17
CA PRO A 103 23.94 -2.66 16.05
C PRO A 103 24.86 -2.68 14.83
N VAL A 104 24.82 -1.63 14.00
CA VAL A 104 25.82 -1.39 12.95
C VAL A 104 26.67 -0.22 13.39
N ILE A 105 27.98 -0.42 13.48
CA ILE A 105 28.97 0.62 13.75
C ILE A 105 29.62 1.01 12.43
N ALA A 106 29.63 2.29 12.10
CA ALA A 106 29.93 2.77 10.76
C ALA A 106 31.19 3.64 10.71
N ASP A 107 32.07 3.33 9.76
CA ASP A 107 33.14 4.24 9.36
C ASP A 107 32.56 5.49 8.68
N ALA A 108 33.10 6.66 9.03
CA ALA A 108 32.76 7.94 8.41
C ALA A 108 34.00 8.73 7.97
N ASP A 109 35.15 8.06 7.82
CA ASP A 109 36.43 8.66 7.47
C ASP A 109 36.70 9.91 8.32
N THR A 110 37.01 11.05 7.69
CA THR A 110 37.21 12.35 8.32
C THR A 110 35.92 13.18 8.40
N GLY A 111 34.77 12.60 8.04
CA GLY A 111 33.47 13.26 7.93
C GLY A 111 33.25 14.04 6.62
N PHE A 112 34.02 13.69 5.59
CA PHE A 112 33.81 14.06 4.18
C PHE A 112 33.82 15.57 3.86
N GLY A 113 34.55 16.37 4.64
CA GLY A 113 34.81 17.77 4.32
C GLY A 113 34.85 18.67 5.55
N SER A 114 34.19 19.83 5.46
CA SER A 114 34.12 20.82 6.53
C SER A 114 33.22 20.38 7.69
N VAL A 115 33.14 21.18 8.75
CA VAL A 115 32.19 20.99 9.86
C VAL A 115 30.73 20.86 9.40
N LEU A 116 30.34 21.48 8.28
CA LEU A 116 28.99 21.33 7.70
C LEU A 116 28.80 19.95 7.06
N ASN A 117 29.85 19.39 6.44
CA ASN A 117 29.84 18.05 5.87
C ASN A 117 29.77 16.99 6.98
N ILE A 118 30.48 17.21 8.09
CA ILE A 118 30.41 16.36 9.28
C ILE A 118 28.99 16.35 9.84
N ALA A 119 28.37 17.52 10.01
CA ALA A 119 27.00 17.61 10.50
C ALA A 119 26.02 16.84 9.60
N ARG A 120 26.09 17.05 8.28
CA ARG A 120 25.31 16.28 7.30
C ARG A 120 25.56 14.78 7.41
N THR A 121 26.82 14.36 7.61
CA THR A 121 27.17 12.94 7.75
C THR A 121 26.46 12.32 8.94
N VAL A 122 26.54 12.96 10.10
CA VAL A 122 25.87 12.50 11.33
C VAL A 122 24.37 12.40 11.14
N GLU A 123 23.73 13.42 10.56
CA GLU A 123 22.28 13.42 10.30
C GLU A 123 21.88 12.29 9.33
N CYS A 124 22.65 12.06 8.27
CA CYS A 124 22.41 10.97 7.33
C CYS A 124 22.58 9.59 8.00
N TYR A 125 23.64 9.42 8.80
CA TYR A 125 23.93 8.16 9.48
C TYR A 125 22.91 7.85 10.58
N GLU A 126 22.45 8.88 11.30
CA GLU A 126 21.36 8.75 12.25
C GLU A 126 20.06 8.34 11.56
N ARG A 127 19.70 8.97 10.42
CA ARG A 127 18.51 8.58 9.64
C ARG A 127 18.60 7.16 9.10
N ALA A 128 19.80 6.71 8.74
CA ALA A 128 20.04 5.33 8.34
C ALA A 128 19.87 4.33 9.51
N GLY A 129 19.84 4.80 10.75
CA GLY A 129 19.66 3.93 11.93
C GLY A 129 20.95 3.26 12.40
N THR A 130 22.11 3.87 12.13
CA THR A 130 23.39 3.37 12.68
C THR A 130 23.41 3.43 14.20
N ALA A 131 24.12 2.51 14.84
CA ALA A 131 24.27 2.49 16.29
C ALA A 131 25.39 3.42 16.77
N ALA A 132 26.46 3.52 15.98
CA ALA A 132 27.59 4.42 16.22
C ALA A 132 28.30 4.74 14.91
N LEU A 133 29.01 5.86 14.89
CA LEU A 133 29.94 6.19 13.81
C LEU A 133 31.27 6.68 14.33
N HIS A 134 32.35 6.44 13.59
CA HIS A 134 33.67 6.96 13.93
C HIS A 134 34.15 8.00 12.92
N ILE A 135 34.78 9.07 13.44
CA ILE A 135 35.40 10.15 12.66
C ILE A 135 36.87 10.23 13.08
N GLU A 136 37.75 10.42 12.11
CA GLU A 136 39.20 10.44 12.31
C GLU A 136 39.87 11.81 12.11
N ASP A 137 41.07 11.94 12.66
CA ASP A 137 41.86 13.17 12.67
C ASP A 137 42.82 13.32 11.49
N GLN A 138 42.72 12.48 10.47
CA GLN A 138 43.52 12.62 9.25
C GLN A 138 43.12 13.85 8.42
N VAL A 139 44.05 14.34 7.60
CA VAL A 139 43.74 15.29 6.52
C VAL A 139 42.94 14.60 5.40
N MET A 140 42.28 15.38 4.55
CA MET A 140 41.62 14.86 3.36
C MET A 140 42.51 15.09 2.12
N PRO A 141 42.70 14.10 1.22
CA PRO A 141 42.20 12.73 1.28
C PRO A 141 42.95 11.88 2.31
N LYS A 142 42.20 11.05 3.04
CA LYS A 142 42.72 10.15 4.08
C LYS A 142 43.39 8.91 3.50
N ARG A 143 44.15 8.18 4.33
CA ARG A 143 44.77 6.88 3.99
C ARG A 143 44.37 5.82 5.01
N CYS A 144 44.39 4.55 4.60
CA CYS A 144 44.21 3.43 5.54
C CYS A 144 45.19 3.54 6.73
N GLY A 145 44.68 3.32 7.95
CA GLY A 145 45.42 3.47 9.21
C GLY A 145 46.66 2.59 9.37
N HIS A 146 46.79 1.54 8.57
CA HIS A 146 47.95 0.64 8.57
C HIS A 146 48.96 0.94 7.46
N LEU A 147 48.74 1.98 6.64
CA LEU A 147 49.70 2.45 5.64
C LEU A 147 50.63 3.54 6.22
N LYS A 148 51.78 3.75 5.58
CA LYS A 148 52.72 4.83 5.92
C LYS A 148 52.32 6.17 5.29
N GLY A 149 52.79 7.26 5.89
CA GLY A 149 52.62 8.62 5.35
C GLY A 149 51.26 9.24 5.67
N LYS A 150 50.71 8.96 6.85
CA LYS A 150 49.49 9.61 7.34
C LYS A 150 49.83 11.01 7.84
N GLU A 151 48.94 11.95 7.55
CA GLU A 151 48.98 13.33 8.03
C GLU A 151 47.71 13.59 8.82
N ILE A 152 47.86 14.24 9.97
CA ILE A 152 46.76 14.55 10.88
C ILE A 152 46.58 16.06 11.00
N VAL A 153 45.36 16.48 11.33
CA VAL A 153 45.03 17.88 11.56
C VAL A 153 45.49 18.36 12.92
N SER A 154 45.50 19.68 13.09
CA SER A 154 45.78 20.32 14.38
C SER A 154 44.75 19.90 15.45
N ARG A 155 45.12 19.99 16.73
CA ARG A 155 44.19 19.72 17.84
C ARG A 155 42.96 20.65 17.83
N GLU A 156 43.11 21.88 17.32
CA GLU A 156 42.01 22.84 17.18
C GLU A 156 41.00 22.38 16.13
N GLU A 157 41.48 21.99 14.94
CA GLU A 157 40.61 21.45 13.90
C GLU A 157 39.97 20.13 14.37
N TRP A 158 40.73 19.26 15.02
CA TRP A 158 40.21 18.02 15.61
C TRP A 158 39.05 18.27 16.56
N ARG A 159 39.22 19.22 17.50
CA ARG A 159 38.16 19.64 18.43
C ARG A 159 36.94 20.18 17.68
N ALA A 160 37.14 20.98 16.63
CA ALA A 160 36.06 21.54 15.83
C ALA A 160 35.25 20.45 15.11
N ARG A 161 35.91 19.45 14.53
CA ARG A 161 35.28 18.29 13.86
C ARG A 161 34.40 17.50 14.83
N LEU A 162 34.94 17.13 15.98
CA LEU A 162 34.19 16.39 17.00
C LEU A 162 33.01 17.19 17.55
N LYS A 163 33.19 18.50 17.76
CA LYS A 163 32.12 19.37 18.23
C LYS A 163 30.99 19.45 17.20
N ALA A 164 31.32 19.52 15.92
CA ALA A 164 30.32 19.46 14.84
C ALA A 164 29.55 18.13 14.87
N ALA A 165 30.24 17.01 15.05
CA ALA A 165 29.61 15.69 15.10
C ALA A 165 28.64 15.53 16.28
N VAL A 166 29.11 15.87 17.49
CA VAL A 166 28.30 15.81 18.72
C VAL A 166 27.09 16.75 18.65
N SER A 167 27.26 17.94 18.06
CA SER A 167 26.20 18.95 17.97
C SER A 167 25.14 18.64 16.91
N ALA A 168 25.50 17.92 15.85
CA ALA A 168 24.59 17.60 14.74
C ALA A 168 23.65 16.41 15.05
N ARG A 169 24.12 15.47 15.87
CA ARG A 169 23.33 14.34 16.36
C ARG A 169 22.09 14.83 17.11
N SER A 170 20.96 14.14 16.95
CA SER A 170 19.81 14.42 17.81
C SER A 170 20.04 13.95 19.25
N GLY A 171 19.46 14.64 20.22
CA GLY A 171 19.52 14.23 21.64
C GLY A 171 18.64 13.02 21.99
N LYS A 172 18.17 12.25 20.99
CA LYS A 172 17.25 11.12 21.21
C LYS A 172 17.99 9.88 21.72
N PRO A 173 17.34 9.00 22.50
CA PRO A 173 17.93 7.71 22.89
C PRO A 173 18.36 6.84 21.68
N SER A 174 17.67 6.98 20.55
CA SER A 174 17.96 6.26 19.31
C SER A 174 19.09 6.87 18.47
N ALA A 175 19.64 8.02 18.87
CA ALA A 175 20.68 8.69 18.11
C ALA A 175 22.02 7.94 18.25
N PRO A 176 22.90 7.98 17.24
CA PRO A 176 24.13 7.19 17.25
C PRO A 176 25.14 7.67 18.30
N LEU A 177 25.99 6.77 18.78
CA LEU A 177 27.18 7.11 19.56
C LEU A 177 28.27 7.66 18.64
N ILE A 178 29.07 8.62 19.12
CA ILE A 178 30.23 9.11 18.38
C ILE A 178 31.49 8.40 18.90
N ILE A 179 32.31 7.93 17.97
CA ILE A 179 33.61 7.34 18.24
C ILE A 179 34.69 8.28 17.68
N ALA A 180 35.61 8.72 18.53
CA ALA A 180 36.75 9.53 18.13
C ALA A 180 37.92 8.62 17.75
N ARG A 181 38.28 8.58 16.47
CA ARG A 181 39.46 7.87 15.97
C ARG A 181 40.66 8.83 15.89
N THR A 182 41.82 8.40 16.37
CA THR A 182 43.08 9.12 16.13
C THR A 182 44.14 8.21 15.50
N ASP A 183 44.78 8.71 14.46
CA ASP A 183 45.87 8.06 13.73
C ASP A 183 47.25 8.57 14.14
N SER A 184 47.33 9.38 15.21
CA SER A 184 48.51 10.15 15.58
C SER A 184 49.69 9.36 16.12
N ILE A 185 49.51 8.07 16.48
CA ILE A 185 50.64 7.22 16.91
C ILE A 185 51.76 7.27 15.85
N GLN A 186 51.38 7.17 14.57
CA GLN A 186 52.33 7.38 13.49
C GLN A 186 52.71 8.86 13.42
N GLY A 187 53.96 9.17 13.75
CA GLY A 187 54.53 10.52 13.65
C GLY A 187 54.55 11.30 14.97
N HIS A 188 53.60 11.06 15.89
CA HIS A 188 53.50 11.82 17.15
C HIS A 188 53.52 10.95 18.43
N GLY A 189 53.39 9.63 18.32
CA GLY A 189 53.47 8.71 19.46
C GLY A 189 52.20 8.58 20.30
N LEU A 190 52.24 7.70 21.31
CA LEU A 190 51.08 7.34 22.12
C LEU A 190 50.56 8.47 23.00
N ASP A 191 51.44 9.33 23.54
CA ASP A 191 51.03 10.43 24.43
C ASP A 191 50.15 11.44 23.69
N GLU A 192 50.48 11.76 22.43
CA GLU A 192 49.62 12.60 21.58
C GLU A 192 48.27 11.93 21.31
N ALA A 193 48.26 10.63 21.06
CA ALA A 193 47.03 9.88 20.79
C ALA A 193 46.10 9.88 22.01
N ILE A 194 46.64 9.63 23.20
CA ILE A 194 45.88 9.70 24.46
C ILE A 194 45.31 11.11 24.65
N GLU A 195 46.12 12.15 24.44
CA GLU A 195 45.67 13.52 24.60
C GLU A 195 44.55 13.92 23.62
N ARG A 196 44.60 13.43 22.37
CA ARG A 196 43.53 13.64 21.38
C ARG A 196 42.21 12.96 21.76
N ILE A 197 42.26 11.79 22.38
CA ILE A 197 41.06 11.12 22.90
C ILE A 197 40.56 11.82 24.18
N ARG A 198 41.43 12.35 25.04
CA ARG A 198 41.01 13.21 26.17
C ARG A 198 40.24 14.44 25.68
N ILE A 199 40.76 15.14 24.67
CA ILE A 199 40.06 16.25 24.01
C ILE A 199 38.69 15.81 23.47
N ALA A 200 38.59 14.59 22.91
CA ALA A 200 37.31 14.07 22.45
C ALA A 200 36.30 13.88 23.58
N GLY A 201 36.75 13.35 24.72
CA GLY A 201 35.93 13.24 25.94
C GLY A 201 35.42 14.58 26.46
N GLU A 202 36.26 15.62 26.46
CA GLU A 202 35.86 16.98 26.83
C GLU A 202 34.76 17.57 25.94
N VAL A 203 34.71 17.15 24.67
CA VAL A 203 33.70 17.60 23.69
C VAL A 203 32.40 16.81 23.80
N GLY A 204 32.38 15.72 24.57
CA GLY A 204 31.20 14.86 24.78
C GLY A 204 31.13 13.65 23.85
N VAL A 205 32.26 13.23 23.28
CA VAL A 205 32.37 11.95 22.55
C VAL A 205 32.36 10.78 23.54
N GLU A 206 31.64 9.71 23.23
CA GLU A 206 31.43 8.60 24.16
C GLU A 206 32.46 7.47 24.08
N ILE A 207 33.10 7.29 22.93
CA ILE A 207 33.96 6.13 22.67
C ILE A 207 35.28 6.61 22.03
N GLY A 208 36.40 6.07 22.51
CA GLY A 208 37.71 6.35 21.95
C GLY A 208 38.21 5.23 21.05
N PHE A 209 38.94 5.58 20.00
CA PHE A 209 39.64 4.65 19.13
C PHE A 209 41.05 5.17 18.84
N VAL A 210 42.04 4.49 19.42
CA VAL A 210 43.46 4.76 19.18
C VAL A 210 43.95 3.76 18.12
N GLU A 211 44.21 4.25 16.91
CA GLU A 211 44.64 3.39 15.80
C GLU A 211 46.12 3.00 15.92
N ALA A 212 46.44 1.78 15.49
CA ALA A 212 47.80 1.25 15.39
C ALA A 212 48.56 1.15 16.73
N LEU A 213 47.90 0.66 17.78
CA LEU A 213 48.59 0.22 19.01
C LEU A 213 49.57 -0.91 18.70
N LEU A 214 50.87 -0.68 18.95
CA LEU A 214 51.96 -1.55 18.48
C LEU A 214 52.30 -2.67 19.46
N THR A 215 52.01 -2.48 20.76
CA THR A 215 52.35 -3.43 21.82
C THR A 215 51.18 -3.65 22.77
N LYS A 216 51.21 -4.77 23.50
CA LYS A 216 50.20 -5.09 24.54
C LYS A 216 50.26 -4.04 25.66
N GLU A 217 51.46 -3.59 26.00
CA GLU A 217 51.73 -2.60 27.03
C GLU A 217 51.12 -1.25 26.67
N ASP A 218 51.28 -0.79 25.41
CA ASP A 218 50.66 0.43 24.91
C ASP A 218 49.14 0.34 24.93
N ALA A 219 48.59 -0.82 24.56
CA ALA A 219 47.16 -1.06 24.55
C ALA A 219 46.55 -1.00 25.96
N VAL A 220 47.16 -1.67 26.93
CA VAL A 220 46.77 -1.62 28.35
C VAL A 220 46.94 -0.21 28.92
N ARG A 221 48.02 0.48 28.55
CA ARG A 221 48.28 1.86 28.98
C ARG A 221 47.18 2.81 28.48
N ALA A 222 46.80 2.72 27.20
CA ALA A 222 45.74 3.54 26.61
C ALA A 222 44.41 3.33 27.35
N VAL A 223 44.01 2.07 27.57
CA VAL A 223 42.78 1.74 28.31
C VAL A 223 42.80 2.33 29.72
N ARG A 224 43.91 2.17 30.45
CA ARG A 224 44.05 2.70 31.81
C ARG A 224 43.96 4.23 31.86
N GLU A 225 44.64 4.92 30.94
CA GLU A 225 44.76 6.37 30.96
C GLU A 225 43.54 7.13 30.42
N LEU A 226 42.69 6.45 29.66
CA LEU A 226 41.46 7.00 29.07
C LEU A 226 40.19 6.54 29.80
N ALA A 227 40.32 5.70 30.83
CA ALA A 227 39.21 5.32 31.69
C ALA A 227 38.51 6.58 32.29
N PRO A 228 37.17 6.60 32.36
CA PRO A 228 36.24 5.49 32.13
C PRO A 228 35.74 5.35 30.68
N MET A 229 36.31 6.07 29.71
CA MET A 229 35.85 6.01 28.32
C MET A 229 36.07 4.61 27.72
N PRO A 230 35.02 3.96 27.16
CA PRO A 230 35.20 2.69 26.45
C PRO A 230 36.08 2.90 25.22
N LEU A 231 37.04 1.99 25.02
CA LEU A 231 37.90 2.00 23.85
C LEU A 231 37.59 0.87 22.88
N VAL A 232 37.83 1.16 21.60
CA VAL A 232 37.85 0.19 20.50
C VAL A 232 39.27 -0.33 20.27
N LEU A 233 39.40 -1.64 20.05
CA LEU A 233 40.58 -2.24 19.44
C LEU A 233 40.27 -2.73 18.02
N ASN A 234 40.97 -2.15 17.03
CA ASN A 234 40.89 -2.55 15.63
C ASN A 234 41.83 -3.73 15.37
N LEU A 235 41.30 -4.84 14.83
CA LEU A 235 42.04 -6.08 14.59
C LEU A 235 42.07 -6.47 13.10
N PRO A 236 42.78 -5.74 12.23
CA PRO A 236 43.06 -6.20 10.88
C PRO A 236 44.22 -7.17 10.88
N THR A 237 44.01 -8.36 10.32
CA THR A 237 45.02 -9.42 10.22
C THR A 237 46.27 -8.93 9.48
N HIS A 238 47.44 -9.17 10.08
CA HIS A 238 48.75 -8.75 9.53
C HIS A 238 48.89 -7.24 9.34
N GLY A 239 48.16 -6.45 10.13
CA GLY A 239 48.31 -5.00 10.21
C GLY A 239 49.51 -4.56 11.06
N ALA A 240 49.52 -3.28 11.43
CA ALA A 240 50.51 -2.72 12.36
C ALA A 240 50.27 -3.15 13.82
N THR A 241 49.01 -3.39 14.18
CA THR A 241 48.64 -3.93 15.49
C THR A 241 48.84 -5.44 15.48
N PRO A 242 49.49 -6.03 16.51
CA PRO A 242 49.63 -7.47 16.63
C PRO A 242 48.27 -8.19 16.54
N ASP A 243 48.28 -9.43 16.03
CA ASP A 243 47.08 -10.25 15.83
C ASP A 243 46.51 -10.77 17.17
N PHE A 244 46.01 -9.87 18.02
CA PHE A 244 45.38 -10.19 19.30
C PHE A 244 44.02 -10.87 19.10
N THR A 245 43.67 -11.76 20.01
CA THR A 245 42.36 -12.37 20.10
C THR A 245 41.34 -11.44 20.79
N ASN A 246 40.05 -11.69 20.58
CA ASN A 246 38.99 -10.99 21.31
C ASN A 246 39.09 -11.21 22.84
N ALA A 247 39.58 -12.38 23.28
CA ALA A 247 39.77 -12.68 24.70
C ALA A 247 40.89 -11.81 25.30
N GLU A 248 42.04 -11.71 24.62
CA GLU A 248 43.14 -10.83 25.04
C GLU A 248 42.71 -9.36 25.03
N ALA A 249 41.93 -8.92 24.03
CA ALA A 249 41.38 -7.58 23.98
C ALA A 249 40.50 -7.27 25.20
N LYS A 250 39.66 -8.24 25.61
CA LYS A 250 38.83 -8.14 26.81
C LYS A 250 39.68 -8.06 28.08
N GLU A 251 40.71 -8.89 28.20
CA GLU A 251 41.65 -8.86 29.34
C GLU A 251 42.40 -7.53 29.44
N MET A 252 42.75 -6.92 28.31
CA MET A 252 43.34 -5.58 28.27
C MET A 252 42.36 -4.46 28.66
N GLY A 253 41.07 -4.76 28.72
CA GLY A 253 40.01 -3.83 29.13
C GLY A 253 39.33 -3.07 27.98
N PHE A 254 39.54 -3.49 26.72
CA PHE A 254 38.75 -2.95 25.60
C PHE A 254 37.28 -3.36 25.70
N ARG A 255 36.42 -2.50 25.16
CA ARG A 255 34.95 -2.63 25.27
C ARG A 255 34.31 -2.97 23.92
N ILE A 256 35.02 -2.69 22.83
CA ILE A 256 34.65 -3.02 21.46
C ILE A 256 35.87 -3.59 20.75
N THR A 257 35.67 -4.66 19.99
CA THR A 257 36.63 -5.11 18.97
C THR A 257 35.94 -5.17 17.63
N TRP A 258 36.69 -4.92 16.55
CA TRP A 258 36.18 -5.21 15.21
C TRP A 258 37.22 -5.82 14.29
N HIS A 259 36.74 -6.64 13.36
CA HIS A 259 37.55 -7.39 12.39
C HIS A 259 37.24 -6.85 10.98
N PRO A 260 37.84 -5.72 10.57
CA PRO A 260 37.31 -4.85 9.52
C PRO A 260 37.32 -5.47 8.12
N LEU A 261 38.21 -6.43 7.86
CA LEU A 261 38.42 -7.05 6.54
C LEU A 261 38.16 -8.56 6.54
N ALA A 262 37.66 -9.14 7.63
CA ALA A 262 37.46 -10.59 7.77
C ALA A 262 36.62 -11.18 6.63
N GLY A 263 35.48 -10.54 6.32
CA GLY A 263 34.63 -10.96 5.19
C GLY A 263 35.27 -10.67 3.83
N ALA A 264 35.82 -9.48 3.63
CA ALA A 264 36.31 -9.02 2.33
C ALA A 264 37.52 -9.84 1.84
N VAL A 265 38.50 -10.08 2.71
CA VAL A 265 39.69 -10.88 2.37
C VAL A 265 39.30 -12.34 2.09
N SER A 266 38.44 -12.92 2.93
CA SER A 266 37.94 -14.29 2.73
C SER A 266 37.22 -14.44 1.39
N ALA A 267 36.40 -13.45 1.01
CA ALA A 267 35.71 -13.43 -0.27
C ALA A 267 36.68 -13.36 -1.46
N VAL A 268 37.74 -12.54 -1.39
CA VAL A 268 38.76 -12.48 -2.44
C VAL A 268 39.41 -13.85 -2.68
N HIS A 269 39.75 -14.58 -1.61
CA HIS A 269 40.32 -15.92 -1.73
C HIS A 269 39.30 -16.93 -2.30
N ALA A 270 38.05 -16.91 -1.81
CA ALA A 270 37.00 -17.80 -2.28
C ALA A 270 36.66 -17.55 -3.77
N LEU A 271 36.53 -16.29 -4.18
CA LEU A 271 36.26 -15.92 -5.57
C LEU A 271 37.40 -16.30 -6.50
N ARG A 272 38.66 -16.09 -6.09
CA ARG A 272 39.83 -16.54 -6.86
C ARG A 272 39.81 -18.05 -7.08
N ASN A 273 39.46 -18.82 -6.05
CA ASN A 273 39.35 -20.27 -6.15
C ASN A 273 38.20 -20.69 -7.10
N ALA A 274 37.01 -20.12 -6.92
CA ALA A 274 35.84 -20.40 -7.75
C ALA A 274 36.07 -20.06 -9.23
N TYR A 275 36.56 -18.85 -9.53
CA TYR A 275 36.84 -18.45 -10.90
C TYR A 275 37.99 -19.24 -11.51
N GLY A 276 39.03 -19.54 -10.72
CA GLY A 276 40.12 -20.41 -11.16
C GLY A 276 39.63 -21.81 -11.55
N GLU A 277 38.74 -22.40 -10.75
CA GLU A 277 38.16 -23.72 -11.03
C GLU A 277 37.31 -23.71 -12.31
N VAL A 278 36.46 -22.70 -12.50
CA VAL A 278 35.66 -22.54 -13.72
C VAL A 278 36.55 -22.40 -14.94
N MET A 279 37.59 -21.58 -14.88
CA MET A 279 38.50 -21.38 -16.01
C MET A 279 39.31 -22.64 -16.35
N ASN A 280 39.68 -23.45 -15.34
CA ASN A 280 40.50 -24.64 -15.53
C ASN A 280 39.69 -25.88 -15.92
N LYS A 281 38.46 -26.04 -15.41
CA LYS A 281 37.65 -27.26 -15.54
C LYS A 281 36.30 -27.07 -16.23
N GLY A 282 35.91 -25.82 -16.52
CA GLY A 282 34.62 -25.49 -17.14
C GLY A 282 33.41 -25.66 -16.22
N THR A 283 33.62 -25.78 -14.90
CA THR A 283 32.56 -26.01 -13.91
C THR A 283 32.96 -25.46 -12.54
N ASP A 284 31.98 -25.09 -11.71
CA ASP A 284 32.10 -24.59 -10.34
C ASP A 284 31.57 -25.57 -9.28
N VAL A 285 31.14 -26.78 -9.67
CA VAL A 285 30.45 -27.75 -8.79
C VAL A 285 31.23 -28.04 -7.50
N ALA A 286 32.55 -28.16 -7.59
CA ALA A 286 33.40 -28.41 -6.41
C ALA A 286 33.43 -27.20 -5.46
N THR A 287 33.52 -25.98 -6.01
CA THR A 287 33.61 -24.74 -5.23
C THR A 287 32.25 -24.27 -4.70
N ALA A 288 31.15 -24.68 -5.34
CA ALA A 288 29.79 -24.44 -4.85
C ALA A 288 29.47 -25.24 -3.58
N GLN A 289 30.24 -26.30 -3.27
CA GLN A 289 30.08 -27.13 -2.07
C GLN A 289 28.64 -27.63 -1.85
N GLY A 290 27.94 -27.96 -2.94
CA GLY A 290 26.55 -28.44 -2.90
C GLY A 290 25.50 -27.36 -2.67
N MET A 291 25.88 -26.07 -2.59
CA MET A 291 24.95 -24.96 -2.53
C MET A 291 24.36 -24.70 -3.92
N GLY A 292 23.06 -24.91 -4.07
CA GLY A 292 22.30 -24.52 -5.26
C GLY A 292 21.68 -23.12 -5.12
N PRO A 293 20.95 -22.66 -6.15
CA PRO A 293 20.30 -21.35 -6.12
C PRO A 293 19.33 -21.15 -4.95
N ARG A 294 18.62 -22.21 -4.54
CA ARG A 294 17.66 -22.12 -3.44
C ARG A 294 18.35 -21.91 -2.10
N GLU A 295 19.41 -22.66 -1.84
CA GLU A 295 20.22 -22.54 -0.62
C GLU A 295 20.88 -21.16 -0.55
N PHE A 296 21.41 -20.67 -1.67
CA PHE A 296 21.92 -19.31 -1.77
C PHE A 296 20.84 -18.26 -1.44
N PHE A 297 19.64 -18.37 -2.03
CA PHE A 297 18.56 -17.43 -1.72
C PHE A 297 18.03 -17.57 -0.29
N GLN A 298 18.17 -18.73 0.34
CA GLN A 298 17.83 -18.90 1.75
C GLN A 298 18.71 -18.00 2.64
N VAL A 299 20.02 -17.94 2.38
CA VAL A 299 20.94 -16.98 3.04
C VAL A 299 20.51 -15.54 2.76
N MET A 300 19.98 -15.25 1.56
CA MET A 300 19.50 -13.92 1.17
C MET A 300 18.12 -13.54 1.74
N GLY A 301 17.49 -14.40 2.55
CA GLY A 301 16.20 -14.11 3.20
C GLY A 301 14.96 -14.60 2.43
N LEU A 302 15.10 -15.61 1.56
CA LEU A 302 13.97 -16.22 0.83
C LEU A 302 12.83 -16.67 1.76
N GLY A 303 13.18 -17.27 2.90
CA GLY A 303 12.20 -17.73 3.88
C GLY A 303 11.30 -16.61 4.41
N ASP A 304 11.90 -15.46 4.74
CA ASP A 304 11.18 -14.29 5.24
C ASP A 304 10.26 -13.69 4.17
N ALA A 305 10.75 -13.61 2.93
CA ALA A 305 9.98 -13.10 1.80
C ALA A 305 8.74 -13.98 1.52
N ILE A 306 8.90 -15.30 1.46
CA ILE A 306 7.78 -16.24 1.26
C ILE A 306 6.81 -16.19 2.45
N ALA A 307 7.32 -16.11 3.68
CA ALA A 307 6.48 -16.03 4.87
C ALA A 307 5.63 -14.74 4.87
N PHE A 308 6.22 -13.62 4.48
CA PHE A 308 5.53 -12.35 4.31
C PHE A 308 4.47 -12.43 3.20
N GLU A 309 4.81 -12.93 2.01
CA GLU A 309 3.86 -13.11 0.91
C GLU A 309 2.67 -13.97 1.33
N LYS A 310 2.93 -15.11 1.98
CA LYS A 310 1.89 -16.02 2.48
C LYS A 310 0.97 -15.35 3.51
N LYS A 311 1.52 -14.46 4.34
CA LYS A 311 0.77 -13.67 5.33
C LYS A 311 -0.15 -12.65 4.66
N ILE A 312 0.29 -11.98 3.59
CA ILE A 312 -0.45 -10.90 2.93
C ILE A 312 -1.46 -11.42 1.93
N THR A 313 -1.05 -12.34 1.05
CA THR A 313 -1.92 -12.88 0.00
C THR A 313 -3.07 -13.72 0.57
N GLY A 314 -2.92 -14.19 1.81
CA GLY A 314 -3.82 -15.15 2.43
C GLY A 314 -3.77 -16.46 1.65
N GLY A 315 -3.59 -17.59 2.35
CA GLY A 315 -3.99 -18.87 1.76
C GLY A 315 -5.44 -18.80 1.22
N PRO A 316 -5.93 -19.81 0.48
CA PRO A 316 -6.91 -19.81 -0.63
C PRO A 316 -8.28 -19.10 -0.42
N LEU A 317 -8.34 -17.95 0.21
CA LEU A 317 -9.54 -17.21 0.56
C LEU A 317 -10.17 -16.59 -0.69
N TYR A 318 -9.35 -16.10 -1.62
CA TYR A 318 -9.82 -15.66 -2.93
C TYR A 318 -10.45 -16.81 -3.73
N VAL A 319 -9.93 -18.03 -3.59
CA VAL A 319 -10.51 -19.24 -4.20
C VAL A 319 -11.85 -19.56 -3.54
N LEU A 320 -11.95 -19.50 -2.22
CA LEU A 320 -13.20 -19.76 -1.49
C LEU A 320 -14.29 -18.73 -1.81
N VAL A 321 -13.95 -17.43 -1.90
CA VAL A 321 -14.90 -16.37 -2.29
C VAL A 321 -15.36 -16.57 -3.74
N THR A 322 -14.44 -16.91 -4.65
CA THR A 322 -14.78 -17.16 -6.06
C THR A 322 -15.69 -18.39 -6.20
N LEU A 323 -15.38 -19.48 -5.50
CA LEU A 323 -16.21 -20.69 -5.47
C LEU A 323 -17.59 -20.43 -4.85
N TYR A 324 -17.67 -19.62 -3.79
CA TYR A 324 -18.94 -19.23 -3.19
C TYR A 324 -19.80 -18.42 -4.16
N LEU A 325 -19.23 -17.42 -4.85
CA LEU A 325 -19.95 -16.63 -5.84
C LEU A 325 -20.44 -17.47 -7.02
N LEU A 326 -19.60 -18.34 -7.57
CA LEU A 326 -19.99 -19.27 -8.63
C LEU A 326 -21.07 -20.25 -8.16
N GLY A 327 -20.93 -20.81 -6.96
CA GLY A 327 -21.93 -21.67 -6.33
C GLY A 327 -23.28 -20.97 -6.16
N ARG A 328 -23.28 -19.69 -5.78
CA ARG A 328 -24.48 -18.86 -5.68
C ARG A 328 -25.14 -18.60 -7.04
N LEU A 329 -24.36 -18.31 -8.08
CA LEU A 329 -24.91 -18.10 -9.43
C LEU A 329 -25.55 -19.39 -10.00
N LEU A 330 -24.90 -20.54 -9.75
CA LEU A 330 -25.43 -21.84 -10.14
C LEU A 330 -26.67 -22.24 -9.34
N SER A 331 -26.69 -21.98 -8.02
CA SER A 331 -27.86 -22.29 -7.18
C SER A 331 -29.09 -21.48 -7.58
N VAL A 332 -28.93 -20.20 -7.89
CA VAL A 332 -30.02 -19.33 -8.36
C VAL A 332 -30.64 -19.84 -9.67
N ARG A 333 -29.83 -20.43 -10.57
CA ARG A 333 -30.31 -20.97 -11.85
C ARG A 333 -31.00 -22.33 -11.71
N TYR A 334 -30.41 -23.25 -10.94
CA TYR A 334 -30.75 -24.68 -10.99
C TYR A 334 -31.49 -25.20 -9.74
N LEU A 335 -31.35 -24.52 -8.60
CA LEU A 335 -31.92 -24.95 -7.31
C LEU A 335 -33.14 -24.13 -6.88
N THR A 336 -33.57 -23.14 -7.68
CA THR A 336 -34.76 -22.35 -7.41
C THR A 336 -36.04 -23.01 -7.95
N PRO A 337 -37.22 -22.75 -7.35
CA PRO A 337 -38.51 -23.20 -7.87
C PRO A 337 -38.76 -22.75 -9.33
N LEU A 338 -38.17 -21.62 -9.73
CA LEU A 338 -38.28 -21.02 -11.06
C LEU A 338 -37.35 -21.66 -12.12
N ARG A 339 -36.61 -22.72 -11.79
CA ARG A 339 -35.64 -23.37 -12.71
C ARG A 339 -36.24 -23.89 -14.03
N ARG A 340 -37.54 -24.20 -14.02
CA ARG A 340 -38.31 -24.74 -15.17
C ARG A 340 -38.96 -23.66 -16.02
N VAL A 341 -39.00 -22.41 -15.55
CA VAL A 341 -39.62 -21.31 -16.29
C VAL A 341 -38.66 -20.84 -17.38
N PRO A 342 -39.09 -20.79 -18.66
CA PRO A 342 -38.23 -20.37 -19.77
C PRO A 342 -37.96 -18.85 -19.73
N GLY A 343 -36.85 -18.41 -20.33
CA GLY A 343 -36.49 -17.00 -20.41
C GLY A 343 -35.02 -16.77 -20.78
N PRO A 344 -34.57 -15.51 -20.89
CA PRO A 344 -33.18 -15.19 -21.19
C PRO A 344 -32.22 -15.74 -20.13
N TRP A 345 -31.09 -16.29 -20.58
CA TRP A 345 -30.14 -16.93 -19.68
C TRP A 345 -29.59 -15.96 -18.62
N LEU A 346 -29.20 -14.75 -19.02
CA LEU A 346 -28.72 -13.72 -18.09
C LEU A 346 -29.81 -13.29 -17.09
N ALA A 347 -31.06 -13.17 -17.52
CA ALA A 347 -32.20 -12.83 -16.66
C ALA A 347 -32.42 -13.88 -15.55
N SER A 348 -32.16 -15.15 -15.85
CA SER A 348 -32.32 -16.23 -14.87
C SER A 348 -31.24 -16.27 -13.77
N ILE A 349 -30.15 -15.52 -13.93
CA ILE A 349 -28.98 -15.53 -13.04
C ILE A 349 -28.80 -14.19 -12.32
N THR A 350 -29.11 -13.07 -12.99
CA THR A 350 -28.91 -11.73 -12.44
C THR A 350 -30.01 -10.75 -12.87
N ARG A 351 -30.32 -9.79 -12.00
CA ARG A 351 -31.22 -8.66 -12.30
C ARG A 351 -30.61 -7.63 -13.25
N LEU A 352 -29.28 -7.69 -13.47
CA LEU A 352 -28.57 -6.72 -14.31
C LEU A 352 -29.12 -6.68 -15.74
N TRP A 353 -29.51 -7.84 -16.29
CA TRP A 353 -30.16 -7.91 -17.60
C TRP A 353 -31.43 -7.05 -17.66
N LYS A 354 -32.25 -7.11 -16.62
CA LYS A 354 -33.51 -6.37 -16.54
C LYS A 354 -33.28 -4.87 -16.35
N VAL A 355 -32.35 -4.50 -15.47
CA VAL A 355 -31.96 -3.10 -15.27
C VAL A 355 -31.49 -2.50 -16.60
N GLN A 356 -30.63 -3.20 -17.33
CA GLN A 356 -30.17 -2.74 -18.65
C GLN A 356 -31.34 -2.49 -19.61
N LYS A 357 -32.32 -3.40 -19.68
CA LYS A 357 -33.50 -3.24 -20.54
C LYS A 357 -34.46 -2.15 -20.07
N ALA A 358 -34.66 -1.99 -18.76
CA ALA A 358 -35.45 -0.90 -18.20
C ALA A 358 -34.84 0.47 -18.51
N PHE A 359 -33.51 0.60 -18.44
CA PHE A 359 -32.81 1.85 -18.78
C PHE A 359 -32.82 2.16 -20.29
N ALA A 360 -32.91 1.14 -21.14
CA ALA A 360 -33.05 1.32 -22.59
C ALA A 360 -34.44 1.84 -23.01
N GLY A 361 -35.47 1.70 -22.17
CA GLY A 361 -36.82 2.20 -22.44
C GLY A 361 -37.65 1.35 -23.41
N ASP A 362 -37.20 0.14 -23.75
CA ASP A 362 -37.83 -0.78 -24.70
C ASP A 362 -38.45 -2.02 -24.02
N MET A 363 -38.54 -2.04 -22.69
CA MET A 363 -38.93 -3.21 -21.89
C MET A 363 -40.30 -3.79 -22.30
N GLN A 364 -41.26 -2.95 -22.69
CA GLN A 364 -42.57 -3.37 -23.19
C GLN A 364 -42.46 -4.19 -24.48
N TRP A 365 -41.61 -3.77 -25.41
CA TRP A 365 -41.38 -4.49 -26.67
C TRP A 365 -40.57 -5.76 -26.43
N VAL A 366 -39.58 -5.69 -25.53
CA VAL A 366 -38.81 -6.86 -25.07
C VAL A 366 -39.73 -7.90 -24.45
N ASN A 367 -40.66 -7.52 -23.58
CA ASN A 367 -41.60 -8.47 -22.97
C ASN A 367 -42.49 -9.13 -24.02
N ILE A 368 -43.01 -8.37 -24.99
CA ILE A 368 -43.81 -8.93 -26.09
C ILE A 368 -43.00 -9.96 -26.90
N ASP A 369 -41.75 -9.64 -27.26
CA ASP A 369 -40.88 -10.57 -27.99
C ASP A 369 -40.57 -11.83 -27.17
N LEU A 370 -40.30 -11.64 -25.87
CA LEU A 370 -40.06 -12.75 -24.95
C LEU A 370 -41.26 -13.68 -24.84
N HIS A 371 -42.48 -13.15 -24.73
CA HIS A 371 -43.69 -13.97 -24.67
C HIS A 371 -43.96 -14.70 -26.00
N LYS A 372 -43.69 -14.06 -27.14
CA LYS A 372 -43.71 -14.73 -28.46
C LYS A 372 -42.72 -15.89 -28.55
N ARG A 373 -41.55 -15.75 -27.91
CA ARG A 373 -40.46 -16.75 -27.98
C ARG A 373 -40.56 -17.87 -26.96
N TYR A 374 -40.94 -17.56 -25.73
CA TYR A 374 -40.85 -18.45 -24.58
C TYR A 374 -42.21 -18.89 -24.02
N GLY A 375 -43.31 -18.29 -24.49
CA GLY A 375 -44.68 -18.63 -24.11
C GLY A 375 -45.30 -17.73 -23.04
N PRO A 376 -46.39 -18.16 -22.40
CA PRO A 376 -47.22 -17.30 -21.55
C PRO A 376 -46.58 -16.91 -20.21
N ILE A 377 -45.54 -17.63 -19.76
CA ILE A 377 -44.82 -17.32 -18.51
C ILE A 377 -43.33 -17.30 -18.81
N VAL A 378 -42.69 -16.16 -18.56
CA VAL A 378 -41.28 -15.94 -18.88
C VAL A 378 -40.51 -15.43 -17.68
N ARG A 379 -39.36 -16.02 -17.37
CA ARG A 379 -38.47 -15.58 -16.30
C ARG A 379 -37.64 -14.38 -16.75
N ILE A 380 -37.89 -13.23 -16.13
CA ILE A 380 -37.25 -11.95 -16.46
C ILE A 380 -36.27 -11.46 -15.37
N ALA A 381 -36.21 -12.17 -14.24
CA ALA A 381 -35.20 -11.97 -13.20
C ALA A 381 -34.96 -13.30 -12.42
N PRO A 382 -33.94 -13.37 -11.54
CA PRO A 382 -33.71 -14.52 -10.67
C PRO A 382 -34.94 -14.96 -9.87
N ASP A 383 -35.76 -14.01 -9.46
CA ASP A 383 -36.89 -14.17 -8.55
C ASP A 383 -38.21 -13.62 -9.14
N GLU A 384 -38.26 -13.38 -10.46
CA GLU A 384 -39.39 -12.71 -11.09
C GLU A 384 -39.76 -13.31 -12.44
N VAL A 385 -41.08 -13.36 -12.70
CA VAL A 385 -41.68 -13.85 -13.93
C VAL A 385 -42.64 -12.81 -14.50
N SER A 386 -42.60 -12.66 -15.82
CA SER A 386 -43.63 -11.96 -16.60
C SER A 386 -44.68 -12.98 -17.04
N THR A 387 -45.95 -12.59 -17.01
CA THR A 387 -47.07 -13.44 -17.44
C THR A 387 -47.93 -12.72 -18.46
N ASP A 388 -48.23 -13.44 -19.56
CA ASP A 388 -49.17 -13.10 -20.60
C ASP A 388 -50.16 -14.28 -20.73
N ASP A 389 -50.93 -14.50 -19.67
CA ASP A 389 -51.98 -15.51 -19.60
C ASP A 389 -53.32 -14.84 -19.25
N PRO A 390 -54.16 -14.57 -20.25
CA PRO A 390 -55.45 -13.93 -20.03
C PRO A 390 -56.49 -14.82 -19.35
N GLY A 391 -56.24 -16.13 -19.22
CA GLY A 391 -57.17 -17.10 -18.63
C GLY A 391 -57.10 -17.17 -17.11
N GLU A 392 -56.01 -17.69 -16.58
CA GLU A 392 -55.85 -18.01 -15.15
C GLU A 392 -55.14 -16.88 -14.40
N SER A 393 -53.99 -16.41 -14.89
CA SER A 393 -53.20 -15.37 -14.22
C SER A 393 -53.97 -14.07 -13.99
N LEU A 394 -54.71 -13.57 -14.98
CA LEU A 394 -55.49 -12.34 -14.83
C LEU A 394 -56.59 -12.46 -13.76
N LYS A 395 -57.26 -13.62 -13.67
CA LYS A 395 -58.28 -13.84 -12.63
C LYS A 395 -57.66 -13.90 -11.24
N VAL A 396 -56.49 -14.50 -11.09
CA VAL A 396 -55.78 -14.56 -9.81
C VAL A 396 -55.31 -13.16 -9.39
N ILE A 397 -54.75 -12.37 -10.31
CA ILE A 397 -54.16 -11.05 -9.99
C ILE A 397 -55.24 -9.97 -9.84
N TYR A 398 -56.20 -9.89 -10.76
CA TYR A 398 -57.19 -8.81 -10.85
C TYR A 398 -58.63 -9.23 -10.53
N GLY A 399 -58.87 -10.51 -10.23
CA GLY A 399 -60.21 -11.01 -9.92
C GLY A 399 -60.85 -10.30 -8.72
N HIS A 400 -62.19 -10.25 -8.73
CA HIS A 400 -62.94 -9.66 -7.64
C HIS A 400 -62.64 -10.38 -6.32
N GLY A 401 -62.22 -9.62 -5.30
CA GLY A 401 -61.82 -10.18 -4.00
C GLY A 401 -60.40 -10.78 -3.97
N SER A 402 -59.59 -10.58 -5.02
CA SER A 402 -58.20 -11.07 -5.06
C SER A 402 -57.40 -10.63 -3.83
N GLN A 403 -56.61 -11.56 -3.30
CA GLN A 403 -55.67 -11.34 -2.20
C GLN A 403 -54.23 -11.18 -2.72
N TYR A 404 -54.04 -10.99 -4.02
CA TYR A 404 -52.73 -10.82 -4.63
C TYR A 404 -52.17 -9.44 -4.27
N LYS A 405 -51.06 -9.41 -3.53
CA LYS A 405 -50.45 -8.16 -3.07
C LYS A 405 -49.69 -7.48 -4.22
N LYS A 406 -49.79 -6.14 -4.27
CA LYS A 406 -48.95 -5.34 -5.16
C LYS A 406 -47.47 -5.55 -4.81
N ALA A 407 -46.64 -5.64 -5.84
CA ALA A 407 -45.20 -5.79 -5.69
C ALA A 407 -44.55 -4.48 -5.20
N ARG A 408 -43.33 -4.58 -4.67
CA ARG A 408 -42.49 -3.42 -4.31
C ARG A 408 -42.24 -2.46 -5.47
N TRP A 409 -42.47 -2.89 -6.71
CA TRP A 409 -42.41 -2.04 -7.90
C TRP A 409 -43.24 -0.74 -7.77
N TYR A 410 -44.37 -0.80 -7.07
CA TYR A 410 -45.22 0.37 -6.85
C TYR A 410 -44.63 1.39 -5.86
N GLU A 411 -43.66 1.01 -5.03
CA GLU A 411 -42.99 1.91 -4.06
C GLU A 411 -42.31 3.09 -4.77
N ALA A 412 -41.79 2.91 -5.98
CA ALA A 412 -41.09 3.95 -6.73
C ALA A 412 -42.03 5.04 -7.29
N SER A 413 -43.34 4.90 -7.13
CA SER A 413 -44.34 5.88 -7.58
C SER A 413 -44.74 6.87 -6.48
N ASP A 414 -44.32 6.68 -5.23
CA ASP A 414 -44.64 7.58 -4.11
C ASP A 414 -43.38 8.04 -3.37
N ALA A 415 -43.52 9.07 -2.55
CA ALA A 415 -42.45 9.51 -1.66
C ALA A 415 -42.14 8.45 -0.60
N PRO A 416 -40.88 8.30 -0.15
CA PRO A 416 -40.52 7.30 0.86
C PRO A 416 -41.34 7.45 2.14
N GLY A 417 -42.12 6.43 2.48
CA GLY A 417 -42.96 6.40 3.69
C GLY A 417 -44.43 6.78 3.46
N ASP A 418 -44.76 7.33 2.30
CA ASP A 418 -46.14 7.64 1.92
C ASP A 418 -46.79 6.48 1.17
N TYR A 419 -48.12 6.53 1.05
CA TYR A 419 -48.91 5.60 0.24
C TYR A 419 -50.07 6.34 -0.40
N SER A 420 -50.44 5.89 -1.60
CA SER A 420 -51.61 6.36 -2.32
C SER A 420 -52.56 5.21 -2.62
N LEU A 421 -53.79 5.54 -3.02
CA LEU A 421 -54.73 4.52 -3.49
C LEU A 421 -54.13 3.67 -4.62
N PHE A 422 -53.22 4.24 -5.42
CA PHE A 422 -52.54 3.53 -6.50
C PHE A 422 -51.45 2.56 -6.01
N THR A 423 -50.60 2.95 -5.06
CA THR A 423 -49.42 2.15 -4.67
C THR A 423 -49.63 1.24 -3.47
N ASP A 424 -50.69 1.47 -2.68
CA ASP A 424 -50.84 0.78 -1.40
C ASP A 424 -50.90 -0.74 -1.55
N ALA A 425 -49.91 -1.43 -0.98
CA ALA A 425 -49.79 -2.88 -0.96
C ALA A 425 -50.58 -3.53 0.19
N ASN A 426 -51.08 -2.75 1.16
CA ASN A 426 -51.94 -3.25 2.22
C ASN A 426 -53.38 -3.37 1.71
N ILE A 427 -53.82 -4.60 1.47
CA ILE A 427 -55.14 -4.93 0.91
C ILE A 427 -56.29 -4.35 1.74
N GLN A 428 -56.18 -4.37 3.08
CA GLN A 428 -57.26 -3.90 3.96
C GLN A 428 -57.39 -2.39 3.95
N ARG A 429 -56.25 -1.68 4.00
CA ARG A 429 -56.20 -0.23 3.92
C ARG A 429 -56.64 0.26 2.54
N HIS A 430 -56.10 -0.33 1.48
CA HIS A 430 -56.52 -0.04 0.11
C HIS A 430 -58.03 -0.27 -0.09
N ALA A 431 -58.61 -1.35 0.45
CA ALA A 431 -60.04 -1.60 0.39
C ALA A 431 -60.88 -0.60 1.21
N HIS A 432 -60.35 -0.06 2.30
CA HIS A 432 -60.97 1.02 3.06
C HIS A 432 -60.96 2.32 2.27
N ASP A 433 -59.79 2.78 1.83
CA ASP A 433 -59.60 4.05 1.11
C ASP A 433 -60.38 4.06 -0.21
N ARG A 434 -60.40 2.92 -0.94
CA ARG A 434 -61.20 2.78 -2.16
C ARG A 434 -62.69 2.99 -1.90
N ARG A 435 -63.22 2.48 -0.78
CA ARG A 435 -64.64 2.64 -0.43
C ARG A 435 -65.01 4.11 -0.20
N MET A 436 -64.09 4.91 0.31
CA MET A 436 -64.32 6.34 0.57
C MET A 436 -64.55 7.15 -0.70
N VAL A 437 -63.89 6.78 -1.81
CA VAL A 437 -63.99 7.50 -3.09
C VAL A 437 -64.90 6.83 -4.12
N ALA A 438 -65.31 5.58 -3.91
CA ALA A 438 -66.03 4.77 -4.91
C ALA A 438 -67.34 5.40 -5.40
N ALA A 439 -68.06 6.15 -4.55
CA ALA A 439 -69.32 6.79 -4.92
C ALA A 439 -69.15 7.83 -6.06
N GLY A 440 -68.02 8.55 -6.06
CA GLY A 440 -67.69 9.55 -7.10
C GLY A 440 -67.41 8.94 -8.48
N PHE A 441 -67.19 7.63 -8.55
CA PHE A 441 -66.98 6.89 -9.80
C PHE A 441 -68.18 5.99 -10.16
N SER A 442 -69.34 6.21 -9.52
CA SER A 442 -70.57 5.51 -9.88
C SER A 442 -71.07 5.98 -11.26
N MET A 443 -71.81 5.12 -11.97
CA MET A 443 -72.39 5.49 -13.27
C MET A 443 -73.25 6.75 -13.20
N THR A 444 -73.98 6.94 -12.10
CA THR A 444 -74.79 8.14 -11.85
C THR A 444 -73.91 9.39 -11.76
N ALA A 445 -72.85 9.36 -10.95
CA ALA A 445 -71.93 10.49 -10.82
C ALA A 445 -71.20 10.80 -12.14
N LEU A 446 -70.84 9.77 -12.92
CA LEU A 446 -70.21 9.94 -14.23
C LEU A 446 -71.16 10.58 -15.25
N MET A 447 -72.44 10.22 -15.25
CA MET A 447 -73.45 10.85 -16.12
C MET A 447 -73.64 12.34 -15.78
N GLU A 448 -73.59 12.71 -14.50
CA GLU A 448 -73.65 14.13 -14.10
C GLU A 448 -72.44 14.95 -14.60
N MET A 449 -71.30 14.29 -14.81
CA MET A 449 -70.06 14.91 -15.32
C MET A 449 -70.01 15.00 -16.85
N GLU A 450 -70.97 14.41 -17.57
CA GLU A 450 -70.98 14.33 -19.04
C GLU A 450 -70.84 15.70 -19.70
N GLY A 451 -71.52 16.73 -19.16
CA GLY A 451 -71.46 18.09 -19.70
C GLY A 451 -70.05 18.68 -19.75
N PHE A 452 -69.20 18.37 -18.76
CA PHE A 452 -67.79 18.80 -18.76
C PHE A 452 -66.98 18.12 -19.86
N VAL A 453 -67.27 16.85 -20.14
CA VAL A 453 -66.64 16.11 -21.24
C VAL A 453 -67.10 16.67 -22.58
N SER A 454 -68.41 16.88 -22.75
CA SER A 454 -68.98 17.43 -23.99
C SER A 454 -68.41 18.80 -24.36
N ASN A 455 -68.16 19.67 -23.36
CA ASN A 455 -67.52 20.97 -23.59
C ASN A 455 -66.11 20.82 -24.18
N CYS A 456 -65.29 19.93 -23.60
CA CYS A 456 -63.96 19.63 -24.11
C CYS A 456 -64.01 18.98 -25.51
N VAL A 457 -64.98 18.08 -25.75
CA VAL A 457 -65.17 17.44 -27.07
C VAL A 457 -65.47 18.49 -28.14
N ALA A 458 -66.40 19.41 -27.90
CA ALA A 458 -66.76 20.44 -28.89
C ALA A 458 -65.55 21.32 -29.28
N ILE A 459 -64.70 21.65 -28.30
CA ILE A 459 -63.47 22.42 -28.56
C ILE A 459 -62.46 21.57 -29.32
N PHE A 460 -62.34 20.30 -28.97
CA PHE A 460 -61.43 19.39 -29.66
C PHE A 460 -61.86 19.15 -31.11
N GLU A 461 -63.16 18.96 -31.38
CA GLU A 461 -63.72 18.88 -32.73
C GLU A 461 -63.44 20.15 -33.52
N THR A 462 -63.66 21.33 -32.92
CA THR A 462 -63.32 22.61 -33.57
C THR A 462 -61.84 22.68 -33.98
N ARG A 463 -60.92 22.22 -33.11
CA ARG A 463 -59.49 22.15 -33.45
C ARG A 463 -59.22 21.16 -34.57
N LEU A 464 -59.86 19.99 -34.56
CA LEU A 464 -59.70 19.00 -35.62
C LEU A 464 -60.20 19.52 -36.97
N ASP A 465 -61.31 20.26 -37.01
CA ASP A 465 -61.82 20.92 -38.20
C ASP A 465 -60.83 21.97 -38.74
N GLU A 466 -60.28 22.81 -37.86
CA GLU A 466 -59.22 23.79 -38.21
C GLU A 466 -57.99 23.11 -38.85
N PHE A 467 -57.58 21.94 -38.33
CA PHE A 467 -56.46 21.19 -38.89
C PHE A 467 -56.81 20.51 -40.22
N ALA A 468 -58.03 19.99 -40.34
CA ALA A 468 -58.52 19.38 -41.58
C ALA A 468 -58.54 20.41 -42.73
N ASP A 469 -58.93 21.65 -42.44
CA ASP A 469 -58.91 22.76 -43.39
C ASP A 469 -57.48 23.14 -43.81
N GLN A 470 -56.53 23.13 -42.86
CA GLN A 470 -55.12 23.46 -43.11
C GLN A 470 -54.35 22.35 -43.85
N LYS A 471 -54.86 21.10 -43.83
CA LYS A 471 -54.26 19.91 -44.47
C LYS A 471 -52.82 19.62 -44.03
N GLU A 472 -52.46 20.00 -42.81
CA GLU A 472 -51.16 19.71 -42.22
C GLU A 472 -51.23 18.43 -41.35
N PRO A 473 -50.16 17.61 -41.32
CA PRO A 473 -50.10 16.48 -40.41
C PRO A 473 -50.00 16.95 -38.95
N ILE A 474 -50.84 16.39 -38.09
CA ILE A 474 -50.86 16.69 -36.65
C ILE A 474 -50.44 15.47 -35.82
N ASP A 475 -49.82 15.72 -34.67
CA ASP A 475 -49.54 14.69 -33.68
C ASP A 475 -50.80 14.44 -32.84
N MET A 476 -51.56 13.42 -33.24
CA MET A 476 -52.76 12.99 -32.51
C MET A 476 -52.47 12.55 -31.08
N GLY A 477 -51.27 12.03 -30.78
CA GLY A 477 -50.89 11.66 -29.42
C GLY A 477 -50.85 12.88 -28.50
N ASN A 478 -50.16 13.93 -28.94
CA ASN A 478 -50.08 15.20 -28.20
C ASN A 478 -51.47 15.84 -27.99
N TRP A 479 -52.31 15.83 -29.03
CA TRP A 479 -53.65 16.42 -28.96
C TRP A 479 -54.63 15.63 -28.09
N LEU A 480 -54.58 14.30 -28.13
CA LEU A 480 -55.35 13.44 -27.22
C LEU A 480 -54.90 13.63 -25.76
N GLN A 481 -53.62 13.86 -25.53
CA GLN A 481 -53.11 14.19 -24.20
C GLN A 481 -53.59 15.57 -23.74
N CYS A 482 -53.59 16.57 -24.62
CA CYS A 482 -54.19 17.89 -24.34
C CYS A 482 -55.67 17.77 -23.96
N TYR A 483 -56.44 16.99 -24.73
CA TYR A 483 -57.84 16.68 -24.45
C TYR A 483 -58.01 16.04 -23.07
N ALA A 484 -57.25 14.99 -22.76
CA ALA A 484 -57.35 14.28 -21.49
C ALA A 484 -57.07 15.20 -20.28
N PHE A 485 -56.07 16.08 -20.36
CA PHE A 485 -55.78 17.03 -19.27
C PHE A 485 -56.88 18.06 -19.09
N ASP A 486 -57.44 18.62 -20.16
CA ASP A 486 -58.54 19.58 -20.04
C ASP A 486 -59.83 18.93 -19.55
N VAL A 487 -60.15 17.70 -19.98
CA VAL A 487 -61.29 16.94 -19.46
C VAL A 487 -61.15 16.69 -17.96
N ILE A 488 -59.99 16.20 -17.51
CA ILE A 488 -59.74 15.98 -16.08
C ILE A 488 -59.78 17.30 -15.31
N GLY A 489 -59.21 18.38 -15.87
CA GLY A 489 -59.26 19.71 -15.28
C GLY A 489 -60.69 20.22 -15.10
N GLU A 490 -61.52 20.06 -16.13
CA GLU A 490 -62.91 20.50 -16.13
C GLU A 490 -63.76 19.67 -15.17
N ILE A 491 -63.60 18.34 -15.14
CA ILE A 491 -64.30 17.47 -14.19
C ILE A 491 -63.89 17.76 -12.74
N THR A 492 -62.59 17.99 -12.48
CA THR A 492 -62.06 18.08 -11.11
C THR A 492 -62.20 19.48 -10.52
N PHE A 493 -62.01 20.52 -11.33
CA PHE A 493 -61.92 21.92 -10.89
C PHE A 493 -63.01 22.82 -11.49
N ALA A 494 -63.97 22.25 -12.24
CA ALA A 494 -64.96 22.99 -13.03
C ALA A 494 -64.32 24.00 -14.00
N ARG A 495 -63.05 23.77 -14.39
CA ARG A 495 -62.27 24.68 -15.24
C ARG A 495 -61.19 23.92 -16.01
N ARG A 496 -61.13 24.14 -17.31
CA ARG A 496 -60.05 23.66 -18.20
C ARG A 496 -58.71 24.34 -17.86
N PHE A 497 -57.61 23.60 -18.00
CA PHE A 497 -56.27 24.16 -17.86
C PHE A 497 -55.84 24.95 -19.11
N GLY A 498 -56.51 24.73 -20.24
CA GLY A 498 -56.30 25.41 -21.51
C GLY A 498 -55.23 24.73 -22.37
N PHE A 499 -55.14 23.40 -22.31
CA PHE A 499 -54.30 22.60 -23.20
C PHE A 499 -54.87 22.60 -24.62
N LEU A 500 -56.18 22.39 -24.79
CA LEU A 500 -56.86 22.42 -26.09
C LEU A 500 -56.84 23.81 -26.73
N ASP A 501 -56.81 24.86 -25.91
CA ASP A 501 -56.74 26.24 -26.40
C ASP A 501 -55.39 26.54 -27.07
N ARG A 502 -54.30 25.96 -26.53
CA ARG A 502 -52.91 26.28 -26.92
C ARG A 502 -52.21 25.20 -27.73
N GLY A 503 -52.72 23.97 -27.72
CA GLY A 503 -52.10 22.80 -28.34
C GLY A 503 -50.72 22.43 -27.78
N LYS A 504 -50.42 22.86 -26.55
CA LYS A 504 -49.08 22.75 -25.92
C LYS A 504 -49.19 22.38 -24.46
N ASP A 505 -48.08 21.85 -23.92
CA ASP A 505 -47.95 21.54 -22.50
C ASP A 505 -48.07 22.79 -21.62
N VAL A 506 -49.19 22.90 -20.90
CA VAL A 506 -49.47 24.02 -20.00
C VAL A 506 -48.77 23.77 -18.68
N GLY A 507 -47.85 24.66 -18.29
CA GLY A 507 -47.19 24.58 -16.99
C GLY A 507 -46.16 23.45 -16.87
N ASN A 508 -45.73 22.84 -17.99
CA ASN A 508 -44.82 21.69 -18.04
C ASN A 508 -45.36 20.44 -17.33
N ILE A 509 -46.69 20.26 -17.28
CA ILE A 509 -47.33 19.14 -16.59
C ILE A 509 -47.05 17.82 -17.32
N MET A 510 -47.16 17.79 -18.66
CA MET A 510 -46.85 16.60 -19.45
C MET A 510 -45.39 16.20 -19.26
N LYS A 511 -44.47 17.16 -19.35
CA LYS A 511 -43.04 16.94 -19.15
C LYS A 511 -42.71 16.44 -17.73
N ALA A 512 -43.36 16.98 -16.70
CA ALA A 512 -43.16 16.53 -15.33
C ALA A 512 -43.65 15.09 -15.13
N LEU A 513 -44.81 14.75 -15.71
CA LEU A 513 -45.37 13.41 -15.66
C LEU A 513 -44.47 12.39 -16.40
N ASP A 514 -43.97 12.73 -17.58
CA ASP A 514 -43.03 11.87 -18.32
C ASP A 514 -41.74 11.62 -17.55
N GLY A 515 -41.22 12.66 -16.87
CA GLY A 515 -40.06 12.55 -15.99
C GLY A 515 -40.31 11.62 -14.81
N PHE A 516 -41.48 11.73 -14.18
CA PHE A 516 -41.93 10.85 -13.10
C PHE A 516 -42.06 9.40 -13.57
N LEU A 517 -42.78 9.15 -14.66
CA LEU A 517 -42.95 7.80 -15.22
C LEU A 517 -41.60 7.19 -15.63
N SER A 518 -40.69 7.98 -16.19
CA SER A 518 -39.33 7.55 -16.51
C SER A 518 -38.52 7.20 -15.27
N TYR A 519 -38.66 7.97 -14.18
CA TYR A 519 -38.04 7.68 -12.90
C TYR A 519 -38.55 6.37 -12.33
N SER A 520 -39.87 6.22 -12.17
CA SER A 520 -40.48 5.01 -11.64
C SER A 520 -40.13 3.79 -12.49
N ALA A 521 -40.15 3.91 -13.83
CA ALA A 521 -39.79 2.81 -14.73
C ALA A 521 -38.32 2.35 -14.60
N LYS A 522 -37.38 3.24 -14.26
CA LYS A 522 -35.96 2.91 -14.11
C LYS A 522 -35.61 2.42 -12.70
N TRP A 523 -36.24 2.99 -11.68
CA TRP A 523 -35.89 2.78 -10.28
C TRP A 523 -36.82 1.83 -9.52
N ALA A 524 -37.95 1.41 -10.09
CA ALA A 524 -38.79 0.38 -9.48
C ALA A 524 -38.15 -1.02 -9.42
N TRP A 525 -36.93 -1.18 -9.96
CA TRP A 525 -36.21 -2.45 -10.06
C TRP A 525 -34.97 -2.55 -9.16
N SER A 526 -34.52 -1.41 -8.61
CA SER A 526 -33.45 -1.32 -7.60
C SER A 526 -34.02 -1.61 -6.22
#